data_AF-A0A4R4EE19-F1
#
_entry.id   AF-A0A4R4EE19-F1
#
_cell.length_a   1.000
_cell.length_b   1.000
_cell.length_c   1.000
_cell.angle_alpha   90.00
_cell.angle_beta   90.00
_cell.angle_gamma   90.00
#
_symmetry.space_group_name_H-M   'P 1'
#
loop_
_entity.id
_entity.type
_entity.pdbx_description
1 polymer ?
#
loop_
_entity_poly.entity_id
_entity_poly.type
_entity_poly.pdbx_seq_one_letter_code
_entity_poly.pdbx_strand_id
1 'polypeptide(L)' 'MLQELKSAGILYQSNAVDYIRTHFGEQFIYVNDNGNQSIDKEVKKLFKKMHGGRAAWERDGFFWGWS' A
#
# COMPACT_ATOMS: atom_id res chain seq x y z
N MET A 1 7.10 4.45 0.26
CA MET A 1 5.62 4.57 0.39
C MET A 1 5.07 6.00 0.34
N LEU A 2 4.84 6.77 1.42
CA LEU A 2 4.11 8.06 1.29
C LEU A 2 4.86 9.11 0.44
N GLN A 3 6.14 9.32 0.70
CA GLN A 3 6.95 10.28 -0.07
C GLN A 3 7.08 9.87 -1.53
N GLU A 4 7.23 8.56 -1.76
CA GLU A 4 7.23 7.97 -3.10
C GLU A 4 5.91 8.20 -3.82
N LEU A 5 4.77 7.95 -3.17
CA LEU A 5 3.45 8.24 -3.75
C LEU A 5 3.29 9.73 -4.08
N LYS A 6 3.74 10.62 -3.19
CA LYS A 6 3.71 12.07 -3.45
C LYS A 6 4.57 12.48 -4.64
N SER A 7 5.74 11.85 -4.81
CA SER A 7 6.69 12.17 -5.86
C SER A 7 6.32 11.55 -7.21
N ALA A 8 5.84 10.31 -7.22
CA ALA A 8 5.54 9.54 -8.42
C ALA A 8 4.08 9.66 -8.86
N GLY A 9 3.19 10.13 -7.98
CA GLY A 9 1.75 10.22 -8.23
C GLY A 9 1.02 8.88 -8.13
N ILE A 10 1.71 7.75 -8.23
CA ILE A 10 1.14 6.40 -8.16
C ILE A 10 2.02 5.50 -7.28
N LEU A 11 1.39 4.61 -6.50
CA LEU A 11 2.05 3.54 -5.75
C LEU A 11 1.28 2.23 -5.94
N TYR A 12 1.86 1.27 -6.64
CA TYR A 12 1.28 -0.07 -6.80
C TYR A 12 1.32 -0.87 -5.49
N GLN A 13 0.31 -1.72 -5.26
CA GLN A 13 0.27 -2.61 -4.09
C GLN A 13 1.45 -3.57 -4.06
N SER A 14 1.90 -4.10 -5.19
CA SER A 14 3.09 -4.96 -5.27
C SER A 14 4.32 -4.26 -4.70
N ASN A 15 4.59 -3.02 -5.12
CA ASN A 15 5.73 -2.23 -4.65
C ASN A 15 5.62 -1.93 -3.15
N ALA A 16 4.41 -1.62 -2.68
CA ALA A 16 4.15 -1.41 -1.26
C ALA A 16 4.36 -2.69 -0.43
N VAL A 17 3.92 -3.85 -0.92
CA VAL A 17 4.14 -5.16 -0.30
C VAL A 17 5.63 -5.47 -0.22
N ASP A 18 6.36 -5.30 -1.33
CA ASP A 18 7.81 -5.57 -1.38
C ASP A 18 8.58 -4.66 -0.43
N TYR A 19 8.25 -3.37 -0.41
CA TYR A 19 8.83 -2.41 0.53
C TYR A 19 8.56 -2.81 1.98
N ILE A 20 7.31 -3.13 2.31
CA ILE A 20 6.93 -3.51 3.69
C ILE A 20 7.68 -4.78 4.12
N ARG A 21 7.69 -5.80 3.26
CA ARG A 21 8.39 -7.06 3.51
C ARG A 21 9.88 -6.85 3.73
N THR A 22 10.52 -6.05 2.89
CA THR A 22 11.97 -5.81 2.93
C THR A 22 12.39 -4.98 4.17
N HIS A 23 11.57 -4.02 4.58
CA HIS A 23 11.95 -3.07 5.63
C HIS A 23 11.38 -3.39 7.02
N PHE A 24 10.26 -4.12 7.10
CA PHE A 24 9.54 -4.38 8.36
C PHE A 24 9.21 -5.87 8.60
N GLY A 25 9.46 -6.72 7.60
CA GLY A 25 9.23 -8.15 7.66
C GLY A 25 7.82 -8.59 7.24
N GLU A 26 7.65 -9.91 7.15
CA GLU A 26 6.43 -10.53 6.61
C GLU A 26 5.21 -10.45 7.53
N GLN A 27 5.39 -10.14 8.82
CA GLN A 27 4.29 -10.02 9.80
C GLN A 27 3.21 -8.98 9.41
N PHE A 28 3.53 -8.05 8.51
CA PHE A 28 2.62 -7.02 8.01
C PHE A 28 2.01 -7.38 6.65
N ILE A 29 2.27 -8.58 6.14
CA ILE A 29 1.75 -9.10 4.88
C ILE A 29 0.95 -10.37 5.18
N TYR A 30 -0.21 -10.50 4.55
CA TYR A 30 -1.01 -11.71 4.60
C TYR A 30 -1.34 -12.19 3.19
N VAL A 31 -1.67 -13.47 3.06
CA VAL A 31 -2.21 -14.03 1.82
C VAL A 31 -3.73 -14.01 1.92
N ASN A 32 -4.40 -13.36 0.97
CA ASN A 32 -5.86 -13.34 0.94
C ASN A 32 -6.43 -14.66 0.36
N ASP A 33 -7.76 -14.80 0.37
CA ASP A 33 -8.45 -16.02 -0.09
C ASP A 33 -8.15 -16.40 -1.55
N ASN A 34 -7.67 -15.44 -2.35
CA ASN A 34 -7.28 -15.63 -3.75
C ASN A 34 -5.79 -16.01 -3.91
N GLY A 35 -5.06 -16.23 -2.83
CA GLY A 35 -3.62 -16.53 -2.86
C GLY A 35 -2.72 -15.29 -3.08
N ASN A 36 -3.28 -14.08 -3.07
CA ASN A 36 -2.53 -12.86 -3.33
C ASN A 36 -1.96 -12.25 -2.06
N GLN A 37 -0.69 -11.81 -2.11
CA GLN A 37 -0.09 -11.04 -1.03
C GLN A 37 -0.78 -9.68 -0.88
N SER A 38 -1.15 -9.37 0.36
CA SER A 38 -1.89 -8.17 0.75
C SER A 38 -1.31 -7.58 2.02
N ILE A 39 -1.44 -6.26 2.15
CA ILE A 39 -0.91 -5.50 3.28
C ILE A 39 -1.86 -5.61 4.47
N ASP A 40 -1.34 -5.78 5.68
CA ASP A 40 -2.13 -5.82 6.90
C ASP A 40 -3.05 -4.58 7.04
N LYS A 41 -4.25 -4.80 7.60
CA LYS A 41 -5.29 -3.78 7.72
C LYS A 41 -4.85 -2.57 8.57
N GLU A 42 -4.06 -2.78 9.62
CA GLU A 42 -3.59 -1.68 10.48
C GLU A 42 -2.54 -0.83 9.75
N VAL A 43 -1.71 -1.45 8.90
CA VAL A 43 -0.77 -0.71 8.04
C VAL A 43 -1.53 0.15 7.02
N LYS A 44 -2.55 -0.40 6.35
CA LYS A 44 -3.41 0.40 5.43
C LYS A 44 -4.09 1.56 6.15
N LYS A 45 -4.57 1.33 7.37
CA LYS A 45 -5.21 2.35 8.19
C LYS A 45 -4.25 3.47 8.60
N LEU A 46 -3.02 3.13 8.99
CA LEU A 46 -1.97 4.13 9.27
C LEU A 46 -1.61 4.90 8.00
N PHE A 47 -1.43 4.22 6.87
CA PHE A 47 -1.17 4.85 5.59
C PHE A 47 -2.27 5.85 5.22
N LYS A 48 -3.55 5.45 5.39
CA LYS A 48 -4.71 6.32 5.22
C LYS A 48 -4.66 7.58 6.07
N LYS A 49 -4.31 7.45 7.36
CA LYS A 49 -4.14 8.59 8.25
C LYS A 49 -3.02 9.51 7.78
N MET A 50 -1.90 8.96 7.33
CA MET A 50 -0.73 9.74 6.92
C MET A 50 -0.98 10.59 5.66
N HIS A 51 -1.73 10.06 4.67
CA HIS A 51 -2.03 10.81 3.44
C HIS A 51 -3.27 11.69 3.57
N GLY A 52 -4.05 11.58 4.64
CA GLY A 52 -5.16 12.50 4.95
C GLY A 52 -6.24 12.57 3.85
N GLY A 53 -6.47 11.47 3.13
CA GLY A 53 -7.42 11.42 2.02
C GLY A 53 -6.90 11.88 0.65
N ARG A 54 -5.66 12.40 0.54
CA ARG A 54 -5.03 12.80 -0.73
C ARG A 54 -4.56 11.64 -1.62
N ALA A 55 -4.79 10.41 -1.18
CA ALA A 55 -4.52 9.24 -1.96
C ALA A 55 -5.80 8.43 -2.09
N ALA A 56 -6.19 8.14 -3.31
CA ALA A 56 -7.33 7.31 -3.65
C ALA A 56 -6.85 5.91 -4.04
N TRP A 57 -7.56 4.88 -3.60
CA TRP A 57 -7.30 3.50 -4.02
C TRP A 57 -8.06 3.20 -5.32
N GLU A 58 -7.33 2.82 -6.36
CA GLU A 58 -7.85 2.34 -7.64
C GLU A 58 -7.86 0.80 -7.59
N ARG A 59 -9.05 0.20 -7.80
CA ARG A 59 -9.26 -1.22 -7.53
C ARG A 59 -8.78 -2.11 -8.67
N ASP A 60 -8.96 -1.68 -9.92
CA ASP A 60 -8.71 -2.52 -11.09
C ASP A 60 -7.22 -2.59 -11.43
N GLY A 61 -6.48 -1.51 -11.16
CA GLY A 61 -5.04 -1.39 -11.33
C GLY A 61 -4.23 -1.66 -10.06
N PHE A 62 -4.89 -1.90 -8.92
CA PHE A 62 -4.24 -2.20 -7.63
C PHE A 62 -3.19 -1.16 -7.19
N PHE A 63 -3.53 0.14 -7.26
CA PHE A 63 -2.62 1.20 -6.86
C PHE A 63 -3.31 2.32 -6.08
N TRP A 64 -2.50 3.06 -5.31
CA TRP A 64 -2.89 4.37 -4.79
C TRP A 64 -2.47 5.45 -5.78
N GLY A 65 -3.39 6.34 -6.14
CA GLY A 65 -3.12 7.55 -6.91
C GLY A 65 -3.18 8.79 -6.01
N TRP A 66 -2.26 9.74 -6.20
CA TRP A 66 -2.22 11.01 -5.48
C TRP A 66 -3.12 12.05 -6.16
N SER A 67 -4.00 12.71 -5.40
CA SER A 67 -4.96 13.72 -5.85
C SER A 67 -5.11 14.87 -4.87
#